data_AF-A0ABD3Y4G5-F1
#
_entry.id   AF-A0ABD3Y4G5-F1
#
_cell.length_a   1.000
_cell.length_b   1.000
_cell.length_c   1.000
_cell.angle_alpha   90.00
_cell.angle_beta   90.00
_cell.angle_gamma   90.00
#
_symmetry.space_group_name_H-M   'P 1'
#
loop_
_entity.id
_entity.type
_entity.pdbx_description
1 polymer ?
#
loop_
_entity_poly.entity_id
_entity_poly.type
_entity_poly.pdbx_seq_one_letter_code
_entity_poly.pdbx_strand_id
1 'polypeptide(L)'
;MYVACIGQVKNESDFSFKNIKFKVDFLTEQNTLVDTLSITDEDLIILPNDSTNFRVRGIAQKQAASYNNCQVTITDAWAYK
;
A
#
# COMPACT_ATOMS: atom_id res chain seq x y z
N MET A 1 19.08 1.32 1.53
CA MET A 1 18.10 1.66 2.60
C MET A 1 16.73 1.15 2.18
N TYR A 2 15.85 0.80 3.12
CA TYR A 2 14.49 0.34 2.82
C TYR A 2 13.46 1.30 3.42
N VAL A 3 12.33 1.43 2.73
CA VAL A 3 11.12 2.08 3.25
C VAL A 3 10.00 1.06 3.31
N ALA A 4 9.10 1.24 4.27
CA ALA A 4 7.90 0.44 4.38
C ALA A 4 6.71 1.31 4.78
N CYS A 5 5.55 0.99 4.23
CA CYS A 5 4.27 1.54 4.63
C CYS A 5 3.39 0.38 5.09
N ILE A 6 2.84 0.49 6.31
CA ILE A 6 1.99 -0.53 6.91
C ILE A 6 0.62 0.11 7.10
N GLY A 7 -0.43 -0.63 6.78
CA GLY A 7 -1.79 -0.15 6.94
C GLY A 7 -2.76 -1.29 7.11
N GLN A 8 -4.03 -0.91 7.23
CA GLN A 8 -5.16 -1.82 7.25
C GLN A 8 -6.14 -1.39 6.17
N VAL A 9 -6.70 -2.37 5.46
CA VAL A 9 -7.79 -2.16 4.51
C VAL A 9 -9.03 -2.86 5.08
N LYS A 10 -10.16 -2.17 5.07
CA LYS A 10 -11.47 -2.72 5.41
C LYS A 10 -12.24 -2.93 4.12
N ASN A 11 -12.76 -4.13 3.92
CA ASN A 11 -13.66 -4.44 2.82
C ASN A 11 -15.10 -4.46 3.36
N GLU A 12 -15.94 -3.57 2.84
CA GLU A 12 -17.35 -3.45 3.25
C GLU A 12 -18.30 -4.06 2.21
N SER A 13 -17.78 -4.89 1.30
CA SER A 13 -18.54 -5.58 0.26
C SER A 13 -18.64 -7.08 0.52
N ASP A 14 -19.53 -7.74 -0.25
CA ASP A 14 -19.74 -9.18 -0.22
C ASP A 14 -18.79 -9.98 -1.14
N PHE A 15 -17.81 -9.31 -1.76
CA PHE A 15 -16.81 -9.94 -2.62
C PHE A 15 -15.46 -10.03 -1.93
N SER A 16 -14.68 -11.05 -2.26
CA SER A 16 -13.27 -11.13 -1.90
C SER A 16 -12.42 -10.44 -2.96
N PHE A 17 -11.27 -9.89 -2.56
CA PHE A 17 -10.31 -9.30 -3.49
C PHE A 17 -8.95 -9.97 -3.39
N LYS A 18 -8.25 -10.09 -4.51
CA LYS A 18 -6.86 -10.56 -4.63
C LYS A 18 -6.11 -9.79 -5.71
N ASN A 19 -4.82 -10.08 -5.89
CA ASN A 19 -3.97 -9.38 -6.86
C ASN A 19 -4.01 -7.86 -6.65
N ILE A 20 -3.81 -7.44 -5.41
CA ILE A 20 -4.02 -6.05 -5.00
C ILE A 20 -2.86 -5.20 -5.51
N LYS A 21 -3.14 -4.22 -6.37
CA LYS A 21 -2.13 -3.28 -6.84
C LYS A 21 -2.11 -2.06 -5.95
N PHE A 22 -0.98 -1.86 -5.27
CA PHE A 22 -0.73 -0.69 -4.46
C PHE A 22 0.15 0.31 -5.21
N LYS A 23 -0.23 1.57 -5.12
CA LYS A 23 0.67 2.71 -5.31
C LYS A 23 0.90 3.35 -3.95
N VAL A 24 2.16 3.51 -3.56
CA VAL A 24 2.55 4.12 -2.29
C VAL A 24 3.42 5.33 -2.58
N ASP A 25 2.91 6.50 -2.22
CA ASP A 25 3.65 7.75 -2.29
C ASP A 25 4.27 8.03 -0.92
N PHE A 26 5.58 8.21 -0.86
CA PHE A 26 6.29 8.62 0.34
C PHE A 26 6.52 10.12 0.32
N LEU A 27 6.22 10.79 1.43
CA LEU A 27 6.24 12.24 1.51
C LEU A 27 7.22 12.73 2.59
N THR A 28 7.72 13.96 2.40
CA THR A 28 8.42 14.70 3.44
C THR A 28 7.43 15.21 4.49
N GLU A 29 7.94 15.79 5.58
CA GLU A 29 7.12 16.45 6.60
C GLU A 29 6.28 17.61 6.03
N GLN A 30 6.79 18.29 4.99
CA GLN A 30 6.07 19.35 4.26
C GLN A 30 5.14 18.79 3.17
N ASN A 31 4.78 17.50 3.22
CA ASN A 31 3.94 16.79 2.25
C ASN A 31 4.45 16.86 0.80
N THR A 32 5.77 16.99 0.60
CA THR A 32 6.38 16.94 -0.73
C THR A 32 6.69 15.51 -1.12
N LEU A 33 6.40 15.11 -2.35
CA LEU A 33 6.69 13.76 -2.85
C LEU A 33 8.19 13.46 -2.86
N VAL A 34 8.58 12.41 -2.16
CA VAL A 34 9.95 11.90 -2.09
C VAL A 34 10.14 10.83 -3.16
N ASP A 35 9.34 9.77 -3.08
CA ASP A 35 9.37 8.58 -3.93
C ASP A 35 7.97 8.01 -4.10
N THR A 36 7.78 7.22 -5.17
CA THR A 36 6.59 6.40 -5.39
C THR A 36 7.01 4.94 -5.57
N LEU A 37 6.31 4.03 -4.91
CA LEU A 37 6.39 2.59 -5.16
C LEU A 37 5.09 2.09 -5.79
N SER A 38 5.21 1.24 -6.80
CA SER A 38 4.09 0.51 -7.37
C SER A 38 4.37 -0.98 -7.23
N ILE A 39 3.51 -1.70 -6.52
CA ILE A 39 3.67 -3.13 -6.26
C ILE A 39 2.33 -3.85 -6.44
N THR A 40 2.39 -5.09 -6.90
CA THR A 40 1.24 -6.00 -6.85
C THR A 40 1.49 -7.00 -5.74
N ASP A 41 0.53 -7.14 -4.83
CA ASP A 41 0.51 -8.18 -3.81
C ASP A 41 -0.45 -9.29 -4.29
N GLU A 42 0.15 -10.37 -4.79
CA GLU A 42 -0.58 -11.52 -5.34
C GLU A 42 -1.10 -12.46 -4.24
N ASP A 43 -0.46 -12.45 -3.08
CA ASP A 43 -0.77 -13.32 -1.94
C ASP A 43 -1.79 -12.70 -0.98
N LEU A 44 -1.90 -11.36 -0.96
CA LEU A 44 -2.89 -10.66 -0.13
C LEU A 44 -4.32 -10.94 -0.63
N ILE A 45 -5.09 -11.56 0.25
CA ILE A 45 -6.53 -11.76 0.08
C ILE A 45 -7.26 -10.87 1.08
N ILE A 46 -8.18 -10.04 0.58
CA ILE A 46 -9.08 -9.23 1.41
C ILE A 46 -10.45 -9.89 1.38
N LEU A 47 -10.86 -10.47 2.50
CA LEU A 47 -12.12 -11.20 2.62
C LEU A 47 -13.33 -10.25 2.67
N PRO A 48 -14.55 -10.74 2.36
CA PRO A 48 -15.77 -9.95 2.44
C PRO A 48 -16.03 -9.51 3.87
N ASN A 49 -16.48 -8.26 4.05
CA ASN A 49 -16.87 -7.72 5.36
C ASN A 49 -15.79 -7.82 6.45
N ASP A 50 -14.50 -7.88 6.08
CA ASP A 50 -13.37 -8.07 6.99
C ASP A 50 -12.32 -6.94 6.86
N SER A 51 -11.41 -6.87 7.83
CA SER A 51 -10.26 -5.96 7.82
C SER A 51 -8.96 -6.73 7.75
N THR A 52 -8.12 -6.41 6.77
CA THR A 52 -6.84 -7.09 6.53
C THR A 52 -5.69 -6.11 6.65
N ASN A 53 -4.65 -6.48 7.40
CA ASN A 53 -3.42 -5.69 7.47
C ASN A 53 -2.55 -5.97 6.25
N PHE A 54 -1.88 -4.94 5.74
CA PHE A 54 -0.94 -5.07 4.64
C PHE A 54 0.36 -4.32 4.95
N ARG A 55 1.42 -4.72 4.27
CA ARG A 55 2.72 -4.06 4.35
C ARG A 55 3.34 -3.97 2.96
N VAL A 56 3.54 -2.75 2.49
CA VAL A 56 4.33 -2.48 1.29
C VAL A 56 5.75 -2.15 1.71
N ARG A 57 6.75 -2.81 1.12
CA ARG A 57 8.18 -2.53 1.35
C ARG A 57 8.89 -2.35 0.02
N GLY A 58 9.81 -1.40 -0.04
CA GLY A 58 10.66 -1.20 -1.19
C GLY A 58 12.02 -0.59 -0.85
N ILE A 59 12.85 -0.46 -1.87
CA ILE A 59 14.17 0.17 -1.77
C ILE A 59 13.97 1.69 -1.84
N ALA A 60 14.53 2.41 -0.87
CA ALA A 60 14.50 3.87 -0.84
C ALA A 60 15.45 4.45 -1.90
N GLN A 61 15.01 5.44 -2.68
CA GLN A 61 15.85 6.09 -3.69
C GLN A 61 16.59 7.33 -3.16
N LYS A 62 16.17 7.85 -2.00
CA LYS A 62 16.75 9.04 -1.35
C LYS A 62 17.21 8.72 0.08
N GLN A 63 17.82 9.71 0.73
CA GLN A 63 18.33 9.57 2.10
C GLN A 63 17.20 9.51 3.14
N ALA A 64 17.49 8.87 4.28
CA ALA A 64 16.53 8.57 5.34
C ALA A 64 15.73 9.78 5.84
N ALA A 65 16.41 10.91 6.04
CA ALA A 65 15.82 12.11 6.60
C ALA A 65 14.72 12.73 5.73
N SER A 66 14.58 12.29 4.47
CA SER A 66 13.56 12.79 3.56
C SER A 66 12.19 12.14 3.75
N TYR A 67 12.09 10.96 4.37
CA TYR A 67 10.83 10.21 4.49
C TYR A 67 10.17 10.47 5.84
N ASN A 68 8.94 11.00 5.83
CA ASN A 68 8.19 11.30 7.05
C ASN A 68 6.89 10.48 7.14
N ASN A 69 6.12 10.44 6.06
CA ASN A 69 4.87 9.69 6.01
C ASN A 69 4.69 8.99 4.66
N CYS A 70 3.69 8.13 4.56
CA CYS A 70 3.33 7.43 3.34
C CYS A 70 1.83 7.45 3.12
N GLN A 71 1.43 7.59 1.86
CA GLN A 71 0.05 7.51 1.41
C GLN A 71 -0.11 6.32 0.47
N VAL A 72 -1.07 5.45 0.78
CA VAL A 72 -1.33 4.24 0.01
C VAL A 72 -2.61 4.43 -0.79
N THR A 73 -2.57 4.05 -2.06
CA THR A 73 -3.73 3.96 -2.95
C THR A 73 -3.79 2.55 -3.50
N ILE A 74 -4.92 1.87 -3.35
CA ILE A 74 -5.22 0.66 -4.11
C ILE A 74 -5.67 1.12 -5.50
N THR A 75 -4.85 0.86 -6.51
CA THR A 75 -5.12 1.31 -7.89
C THR A 75 -5.93 0.31 -8.69
N ASP A 76 -5.86 -0.97 -8.31
CA ASP A 76 -6.59 -2.06 -8.95
C ASP A 76 -6.65 -3.27 -8.00
N ALA A 77 -7.67 -4.11 -8.17
CA ALA A 77 -7.86 -5.35 -7.42
C ALA A 77 -8.80 -6.28 -8.18
N TRP A 78 -8.54 -7.60 -8.11
CA TRP A 78 -9.41 -8.60 -8.73
C TRP A 78 -10.48 -9.09 -7.76
N ALA A 79 -11.74 -8.79 -8.06
CA ALA A 79 -12.89 -9.26 -7.28
C ALA A 79 -13.30 -10.69 -7.66
N TYR A 80 -13.66 -11.49 -6.65
CA TYR A 80 -14.23 -12.83 -6.83
C TYR A 80 -15.22 -13.17 -5.70
N LYS A 81 -16.08 -14.16 -5.94
CA LYS A 81 -16.97 -14.72 -4.93
C LYS A 81 -16.33 -15.92 -4.24
#